data_AF-G2NWW7-F1
#
_entry.id   AF-G2NWW7-F1
#
_cell.length_a   1.000
_cell.length_b   1.000
_cell.length_c   1.000
_cell.angle_alpha   90.00
_cell.angle_beta   90.00
_cell.angle_gamma   90.00
#
_symmetry.space_group_name_H-M   'P 1'
#
loop_
_entity.id
_entity.type
_entity.pdbx_description
1 polymer ?
#
loop_
_entity_poly.entity_id
_entity_poly.type
_entity_poly.pdbx_seq_one_letter_code
_entity_poly.pdbx_strand_id
1 'polypeptide(L)'
;MFERFTTSAREVVRGAVRHAEDTGADTVGEAELLLALLDRTDSGRTDSGRTDSGRTGGSGADSSRTEGPGGRKDGGRARSDRKGSPAAEVLTALGAHGRRASIEQALAEVRRRGGITGADVEALAGLGIDVDEIVARVEEAHGVGALATAGPTPGSTPEGTPGFASARAPRRGRRPLRRPFSREAKSVLERSLRIALARGDKHIGDEHLLLALTARPGVAAHVLADHDVTYIQVERALTARATKG
;
A
#
# COMPACT_ATOMS: atom_id res chain seq x y z
N MET A 1 -2.49 25.94 -8.53
CA MET A 1 -1.53 25.07 -9.26
C MET A 1 -1.20 23.91 -8.32
N PHE A 2 -1.29 22.67 -8.79
CA PHE A 2 -1.15 21.48 -7.95
C PHE A 2 0.26 20.90 -8.07
N GLU A 3 0.96 20.70 -6.95
CA GLU A 3 2.43 20.64 -6.90
C GLU A 3 3.01 19.21 -6.77
N ARG A 4 2.23 18.18 -7.12
CA ARG A 4 2.59 16.73 -7.17
C ARG A 4 2.44 16.00 -5.82
N PHE A 5 2.66 14.69 -5.85
CA PHE A 5 2.70 13.82 -4.67
C PHE A 5 3.87 14.22 -3.77
N THR A 6 3.63 14.25 -2.46
CA THR A 6 4.67 14.39 -1.44
C THR A 6 5.68 13.24 -1.49
N THR A 7 6.82 13.39 -0.82
CA THR A 7 7.78 12.29 -0.65
C THR A 7 7.12 11.09 0.04
N SER A 8 6.33 11.32 1.10
CA SER A 8 5.68 10.23 1.81
C SER A 8 4.69 9.47 0.93
N ALA A 9 3.86 10.17 0.16
CA ALA A 9 2.92 9.53 -0.75
C ALA A 9 3.63 8.75 -1.88
N ARG A 10 4.75 9.26 -2.41
CA ARG A 10 5.55 8.53 -3.41
C ARG A 10 6.16 7.24 -2.86
N GLU A 11 6.62 7.26 -1.61
CA GLU A 11 7.17 6.07 -0.96
C GLU A 11 6.09 5.01 -0.72
N VAL A 12 4.86 5.39 -0.38
CA VAL A 12 3.72 4.46 -0.30
C VAL A 12 3.45 3.80 -1.66
N VAL A 13 3.34 4.59 -2.73
CA VAL A 13 3.07 4.05 -4.08
C VAL A 13 4.18 3.10 -4.54
N ARG A 14 5.44 3.41 -4.25
CA ARG A 14 6.59 2.53 -4.54
C ARG A 14 6.59 1.28 -3.68
N GLY A 15 6.24 1.40 -2.40
CA GLY A 15 6.09 0.27 -1.48
C GLY A 15 5.01 -0.70 -1.95
N ALA A 16 3.88 -0.18 -2.45
CA ALA A 16 2.81 -1.02 -2.96
C ALA A 16 3.25 -1.87 -4.17
N VAL A 17 4.10 -1.31 -5.05
CA VAL A 17 4.68 -2.09 -6.14
C VAL A 17 5.56 -3.23 -5.61
N ARG A 18 6.37 -2.99 -4.56
CA ARG A 18 7.18 -4.03 -3.93
C ARG A 18 6.32 -5.13 -3.31
N HIS A 19 5.27 -4.78 -2.57
CA HIS A 19 4.33 -5.75 -2.01
C HIS A 19 3.67 -6.62 -3.09
N ALA A 20 3.30 -6.04 -4.23
CA ALA A 20 2.77 -6.83 -5.36
C ALA A 20 3.82 -7.79 -5.95
N GLU A 21 5.09 -7.38 -5.98
CA GLU A 21 6.20 -8.22 -6.45
C GLU A 21 6.47 -9.37 -5.48
N ASP A 22 6.57 -9.09 -4.19
CA ASP A 22 6.87 -10.04 -3.13
C ASP A 22 5.75 -11.09 -2.98
N THR A 23 4.50 -10.67 -3.12
CA THR A 23 3.34 -11.56 -3.06
C THR A 23 3.06 -12.29 -4.38
N GLY A 24 3.72 -11.88 -5.47
CA GLY A 24 3.51 -12.42 -6.81
C GLY A 24 2.20 -11.97 -7.47
N ALA A 25 1.53 -10.95 -6.95
CA ALA A 25 0.31 -10.39 -7.52
C ALA A 25 0.54 -9.86 -8.95
N ASP A 26 -0.48 -10.01 -9.80
CA ASP A 26 -0.39 -9.55 -11.20
C ASP A 26 -0.69 -8.05 -11.36
N THR A 27 -1.31 -7.44 -10.36
CA THR A 27 -1.60 -6.01 -10.32
C THR A 27 -1.29 -5.43 -8.93
N VAL A 28 -1.11 -4.11 -8.85
CA VAL A 28 -1.03 -3.38 -7.58
C VAL A 28 -2.46 -2.99 -7.15
N GLY A 29 -2.92 -3.52 -6.03
CA GLY A 29 -4.26 -3.36 -5.46
C GLY A 29 -4.34 -2.43 -4.26
N GLU A 30 -5.53 -2.36 -3.65
CA GLU A 30 -5.76 -1.61 -2.41
C GLU A 30 -4.99 -2.23 -1.23
N ALA A 31 -4.88 -3.57 -1.20
CA ALA A 31 -4.14 -4.31 -0.19
C ALA A 31 -2.67 -3.88 -0.15
N GLU A 32 -2.01 -3.81 -1.30
CA GLU A 32 -0.62 -3.40 -1.38
C GLU A 32 -0.41 -1.93 -1.03
N LEU A 33 -1.37 -1.05 -1.37
CA LEU A 33 -1.35 0.35 -0.94
C LEU A 33 -1.47 0.46 0.59
N LEU A 34 -2.31 -0.36 1.22
CA LEU A 34 -2.47 -0.40 2.67
C LEU A 34 -1.23 -0.95 3.36
N LEU A 35 -0.67 -2.06 2.90
CA LEU A 35 0.58 -2.63 3.42
C LEU A 35 1.73 -1.63 3.34
N ALA A 36 1.83 -0.91 2.22
CA ALA A 36 2.85 0.12 2.05
C ALA A 36 2.66 1.34 2.97
N LEU A 37 1.42 1.66 3.37
CA LEU A 37 1.16 2.68 4.40
C LEU A 37 1.60 2.20 5.78
N LEU A 38 1.35 0.93 6.11
CA LEU A 38 1.76 0.32 7.38
C LEU A 38 3.30 0.22 7.49
N ASP A 39 4.04 0.00 6.41
CA ASP A 39 5.51 0.03 6.44
C ASP A 39 6.12 1.38 6.86
N ARG A 40 5.36 2.47 6.68
CA ARG A 40 5.83 3.82 7.01
C ARG A 40 5.82 4.09 8.51
N THR A 41 5.09 3.31 9.30
CA THR A 41 5.13 3.42 10.76
C THR A 41 6.40 2.81 11.36
N ASP A 42 7.03 1.87 10.66
CA ASP A 42 8.14 1.08 11.20
C ASP A 42 9.50 1.76 10.98
N SER A 43 9.61 2.54 9.90
CA SER A 43 10.81 3.29 9.53
C SER A 43 11.11 4.48 10.46
N GLY A 44 10.21 4.82 11.38
CA GLY A 44 10.44 5.81 12.44
C GLY A 44 11.05 5.23 13.72
N ARG A 45 11.14 3.90 13.86
CA ARG A 45 11.49 3.23 15.13
C ARG A 45 12.87 2.55 15.15
N THR A 46 13.52 2.39 14.00
CA THR A 46 14.71 1.52 13.87
C THR A 46 16.04 2.16 14.26
N ASP A 47 16.09 3.43 14.70
CA ASP A 47 17.37 4.10 15.06
C ASP A 47 17.60 4.28 16.57
N SER A 48 16.65 3.89 17.43
CA SER A 48 16.78 4.06 18.90
C SER A 48 17.38 2.84 19.62
N GLY A 49 17.66 1.76 18.89
CA GLY A 49 18.01 0.46 19.47
C GLY A 49 19.45 0.00 19.26
N ARG A 50 20.32 0.81 18.63
CA ARG A 50 21.75 0.46 18.53
C ARG A 50 22.49 0.97 19.77
N THR A 51 22.22 0.34 20.90
CA THR A 51 23.04 0.47 22.09
C THR A 51 24.43 -0.03 21.79
N ASP A 52 25.38 0.86 22.06
CA ASP A 52 26.82 0.69 22.15
C ASP A 52 27.23 -0.67 22.73
N SER A 53 27.91 -1.48 21.92
CA SER A 53 28.78 -2.55 22.42
C SER A 53 29.85 -2.88 21.39
N GLY A 54 31.11 -2.55 21.71
CA GLY A 54 32.27 -3.21 21.12
C GLY A 54 33.28 -2.31 20.41
N ARG A 55 33.85 -1.34 21.13
CA ARG A 55 35.08 -0.64 20.72
C ARG A 55 36.31 -1.41 21.23
N THR A 56 36.98 -2.13 20.34
CA THR A 56 38.40 -2.55 20.41
C THR A 56 38.83 -2.75 18.94
N GLY A 57 39.72 -2.03 18.29
CA GLY A 57 41.10 -1.67 18.62
C GLY A 57 42.00 -2.18 17.46
N GLY A 58 42.83 -1.31 16.86
CA GLY A 58 43.84 -1.62 15.82
C GLY A 58 43.58 -0.87 14.49
N SER A 59 44.19 0.27 14.19
CA SER A 59 45.60 0.60 13.88
C SER A 59 46.13 0.00 12.58
N GLY A 60 46.43 0.86 11.60
CA GLY A 60 47.40 0.57 10.52
C GLY A 60 47.16 1.26 9.16
N ALA A 61 48.00 2.25 8.86
CA ALA A 61 48.49 2.72 7.54
C ALA A 61 47.46 3.27 6.51
N ASP A 62 47.50 4.57 6.21
CA ASP A 62 48.34 5.25 5.21
C ASP A 62 47.93 4.97 3.76
N SER A 63 47.45 6.01 3.08
CA SER A 63 47.65 6.28 1.65
C SER A 63 46.92 7.56 1.24
N SER A 64 47.70 8.60 1.02
CA SER A 64 47.39 9.82 0.27
C SER A 64 46.56 9.58 -1.00
N ARG A 65 45.52 10.41 -1.26
CA ARG A 65 45.19 10.89 -2.62
C ARG A 65 44.13 12.01 -2.65
N THR A 66 44.62 13.15 -3.13
CA THR A 66 43.97 14.12 -4.03
C THR A 66 42.66 14.78 -3.61
N GLU A 67 42.78 16.05 -3.20
CA GLU A 67 41.73 17.05 -3.34
C GLU A 67 41.51 17.41 -4.82
N GLY A 68 40.24 17.63 -5.16
CA GLY A 68 39.79 18.24 -6.42
C GLY A 68 38.35 18.75 -6.23
N PRO A 69 38.06 20.05 -6.42
CA PRO A 69 36.79 20.67 -6.02
C PRO A 69 35.77 20.65 -7.16
N GLY A 70 34.48 20.61 -6.82
CA GLY A 70 33.42 20.71 -7.83
C GLY A 70 32.03 20.42 -7.29
N GLY A 71 31.54 21.31 -6.42
CA GLY A 71 30.23 21.22 -5.79
C GLY A 71 29.09 21.07 -6.81
N ARG A 72 28.41 19.92 -6.76
CA ARG A 72 27.05 19.81 -7.26
C ARG A 72 26.14 20.32 -6.15
N LYS A 73 25.35 21.34 -6.48
CA LYS A 73 24.29 21.87 -5.63
C LYS A 73 23.27 20.76 -5.38
N ASP A 74 23.45 20.01 -4.31
CA ASP A 74 22.40 19.17 -3.75
C ASP A 74 21.34 20.12 -3.19
N GLY A 75 20.40 20.47 -4.07
CA GLY A 75 19.20 21.18 -3.72
C GLY A 75 18.48 20.42 -2.62
N GLY A 76 18.47 21.01 -1.43
CA GLY A 76 17.56 20.74 -0.31
C GLY A 76 17.04 19.32 -0.23
N ARG A 77 17.88 18.35 0.14
CA ARG A 77 17.39 17.07 0.66
C ARG A 77 16.63 17.40 1.94
N ALA A 78 15.31 17.34 1.82
CA ALA A 78 14.35 17.86 2.76
C ALA A 78 14.65 17.38 4.19
N ARG A 79 14.70 18.33 5.13
CA ARG A 79 14.63 18.11 6.57
C ARG A 79 13.30 17.46 7.03
N SER A 80 12.50 16.87 6.14
CA SER A 80 11.28 16.13 6.48
C SER A 80 11.54 14.66 6.84
N ASP A 81 12.75 14.14 6.63
CA ASP A 81 13.14 12.73 6.84
C ASP A 81 13.29 12.33 8.33
N ARG A 82 12.47 12.88 9.24
CA ARG A 82 12.51 12.46 10.65
C ARG A 82 11.23 12.61 11.47
N LYS A 83 10.20 13.28 10.95
CA LYS A 83 8.86 13.23 11.54
C LYS A 83 8.11 12.07 10.87
N GLY A 84 7.42 11.25 11.67
CA GLY A 84 6.47 10.26 11.13
C GLY A 84 5.56 10.95 10.11
N SER A 85 5.19 10.26 9.05
CA SER A 85 4.26 10.85 8.09
C SER A 85 2.87 11.01 8.72
N PRO A 86 2.03 11.96 8.26
CA PRO A 86 0.71 12.17 8.84
C PRO A 86 -0.14 10.89 8.90
N ALA A 87 -0.10 10.05 7.86
CA ALA A 87 -0.78 8.76 7.86
C ALA A 87 -0.19 7.79 8.89
N ALA A 88 1.13 7.71 8.99
CA ALA A 88 1.81 6.83 9.95
C ALA A 88 1.47 7.21 11.41
N GLU A 89 1.47 8.51 11.72
CA GLU A 89 1.09 9.00 13.04
C GLU A 89 -0.37 8.64 13.38
N VAL A 90 -1.29 8.79 12.42
CA VAL A 90 -2.71 8.44 12.60
C VAL A 90 -2.90 6.93 12.78
N LEU A 91 -2.29 6.11 11.94
CA LEU A 91 -2.37 4.65 12.05
C LEU A 91 -1.80 4.16 13.39
N THR A 92 -0.72 4.79 13.87
CA THR A 92 -0.16 4.50 15.20
C THR A 92 -1.13 4.92 16.31
N ALA A 93 -1.70 6.12 16.23
CA ALA A 93 -2.65 6.63 17.23
C ALA A 93 -3.93 5.79 17.32
N LEU A 94 -4.38 5.21 16.19
CA LEU A 94 -5.52 4.30 16.15
C LEU A 94 -5.14 2.84 16.51
N GLY A 95 -3.87 2.55 16.78
CA GLY A 95 -3.39 1.23 17.17
C GLY A 95 -3.26 0.23 16.03
N ALA A 96 -3.41 0.66 14.77
CA ALA A 96 -3.29 -0.21 13.60
C ALA A 96 -1.90 -0.88 13.53
N HIS A 97 -0.86 -0.17 13.97
CA HIS A 97 0.50 -0.71 13.99
C HIS A 97 0.66 -1.90 14.94
N GLY A 98 0.10 -1.83 16.15
CA GLY A 98 0.09 -2.97 17.08
C GLY A 98 -0.70 -4.18 16.56
N ARG A 99 -1.58 -3.95 15.58
CA ARG A 99 -2.39 -4.97 14.91
C ARG A 99 -1.89 -5.31 13.49
N ARG A 100 -0.68 -4.87 13.11
CA ARG A 100 -0.12 -5.05 11.76
C ARG A 100 -0.18 -6.50 11.28
N ALA A 101 0.30 -7.45 12.08
CA ALA A 101 0.30 -8.87 11.72
C ALA A 101 -1.12 -9.41 11.47
N SER A 102 -2.10 -8.95 12.25
CA SER A 102 -3.51 -9.30 12.05
C SER A 102 -4.07 -8.71 10.77
N ILE A 103 -3.74 -7.45 10.45
CA ILE A 103 -4.12 -6.79 9.19
C ILE A 103 -3.52 -7.53 7.99
N GLU A 104 -2.24 -7.89 8.06
CA GLU A 104 -1.54 -8.67 7.03
C GLU A 104 -2.20 -10.02 6.81
N GLN A 105 -2.53 -10.74 7.88
CA GLN A 105 -3.25 -12.01 7.81
C GLN A 105 -4.65 -11.85 7.19
N ALA A 106 -5.40 -10.82 7.59
CA ALA A 106 -6.72 -10.53 7.02
C ALA A 106 -6.64 -10.23 5.51
N LEU A 107 -5.67 -9.43 5.07
CA LEU A 107 -5.44 -9.16 3.65
C LEU A 107 -5.03 -10.43 2.87
N ALA A 108 -4.20 -11.28 3.48
CA ALA A 108 -3.82 -12.56 2.89
C ALA A 108 -5.03 -13.49 2.73
N GLU A 109 -5.94 -13.52 3.70
CA GLU A 109 -7.16 -14.32 3.63
C GLU A 109 -8.12 -13.80 2.55
N VAL A 110 -8.35 -12.49 2.48
CA VAL A 110 -9.15 -11.89 1.40
C VAL A 110 -8.57 -12.24 0.03
N ARG A 111 -7.24 -12.17 -0.11
CA ARG A 111 -6.55 -12.57 -1.34
C ARG A 111 -6.76 -14.07 -1.65
N ARG A 112 -6.63 -14.94 -0.64
CA ARG A 112 -6.85 -16.39 -0.78
C ARG A 112 -8.25 -16.70 -1.29
N ARG A 113 -9.25 -15.97 -0.79
CA ARG A 113 -10.66 -16.07 -1.21
C ARG A 113 -10.98 -15.38 -2.55
N GLY A 114 -9.97 -14.87 -3.27
CA GLY A 114 -10.16 -14.20 -4.57
C GLY A 114 -10.76 -12.79 -4.47
N GLY A 115 -10.54 -12.09 -3.36
CA GLY A 115 -11.02 -10.73 -3.13
C GLY A 115 -12.32 -10.64 -2.34
N ILE A 116 -12.89 -11.76 -1.90
CA ILE A 116 -14.10 -11.81 -1.08
C ILE A 116 -13.76 -11.38 0.36
N THR A 117 -14.44 -10.35 0.85
CA THR A 117 -14.21 -9.80 2.20
C THR A 117 -14.84 -10.67 3.29
N GLY A 118 -14.43 -10.51 4.55
CA GLY A 118 -15.06 -11.23 5.67
C GLY A 118 -16.57 -10.95 5.78
N ALA A 119 -16.97 -9.70 5.55
CA ALA A 119 -18.38 -9.32 5.51
C ALA A 119 -19.16 -10.04 4.39
N ASP A 120 -18.54 -10.21 3.21
CA ASP A 120 -19.14 -10.97 2.12
C ASP A 120 -19.23 -12.47 2.47
N VAL A 121 -18.21 -13.04 3.14
CA VAL A 121 -18.25 -14.42 3.62
C VAL A 121 -19.41 -14.63 4.59
N GLU A 122 -19.60 -13.73 5.56
CA GLU A 122 -20.70 -13.85 6.52
C GLU A 122 -22.07 -13.66 5.86
N ALA A 123 -22.19 -12.74 4.91
CA ALA A 123 -23.42 -12.56 4.13
C ALA A 123 -23.75 -13.83 3.31
N LEU A 124 -22.75 -14.46 2.72
CA LEU A 124 -22.89 -15.69 1.94
C LEU A 124 -23.21 -16.90 2.84
N ALA A 125 -22.65 -16.96 4.05
CA ALA A 125 -23.00 -17.98 5.03
C ALA A 125 -24.48 -17.93 5.42
N GLY A 126 -25.08 -16.73 5.49
CA GLY A 126 -26.53 -16.57 5.66
C GLY A 126 -27.38 -17.17 4.54
N LEU A 127 -26.79 -17.40 3.36
CA LEU A 127 -27.40 -18.10 2.22
C LEU A 127 -27.03 -19.60 2.17
N GLY A 128 -26.30 -20.10 3.16
CA GLY A 128 -25.81 -21.49 3.22
C GLY A 128 -24.58 -21.75 2.35
N ILE A 129 -23.83 -20.71 1.95
CA ILE A 129 -22.62 -20.83 1.14
C ILE A 129 -21.40 -20.74 2.07
N ASP A 130 -20.70 -21.86 2.25
CA ASP A 130 -19.42 -21.90 2.96
C ASP A 130 -18.28 -21.57 1.99
N VAL A 131 -17.86 -20.30 2.00
CA VAL A 131 -16.78 -19.80 1.12
C VAL A 131 -15.45 -20.47 1.44
N ASP A 132 -15.17 -20.74 2.71
CA ASP A 132 -13.88 -21.30 3.12
C ASP A 132 -13.74 -22.76 2.65
N GLU A 133 -14.82 -23.52 2.70
CA GLU A 133 -14.88 -24.87 2.12
C GLU A 133 -14.73 -24.86 0.59
N ILE A 134 -15.40 -23.92 -0.10
CA ILE A 134 -15.26 -23.75 -1.55
C ILE A 134 -13.81 -23.46 -1.92
N VAL A 135 -13.17 -22.52 -1.21
CA VAL A 135 -11.77 -22.16 -1.44
C VAL A 135 -10.86 -23.37 -1.19
N ALA A 136 -11.04 -24.08 -0.08
CA ALA A 136 -10.26 -25.29 0.22
C ALA A 136 -10.38 -26.34 -0.91
N ARG A 137 -11.59 -26.57 -1.42
CA ARG A 137 -11.85 -27.51 -2.51
C ARG A 137 -11.25 -27.07 -3.84
N VAL A 138 -11.28 -25.77 -4.13
CA VAL A 138 -10.63 -25.19 -5.31
C VAL A 138 -9.11 -25.31 -5.21
N GLU A 139 -8.53 -25.07 -4.03
CA GLU A 139 -7.10 -25.21 -3.80
C GLU A 139 -6.63 -26.67 -3.89
N GLU A 140 -7.44 -27.62 -3.40
CA GLU A 140 -7.17 -29.05 -3.57
C GLU A 140 -7.12 -29.44 -5.06
N ALA A 141 -8.06 -28.92 -5.86
CA ALA A 141 -8.17 -29.27 -7.28
C ALA A 141 -7.18 -28.51 -8.18
N HIS A 142 -6.86 -27.26 -7.86
CA HIS A 142 -6.15 -26.33 -8.75
C HIS A 142 -4.86 -25.75 -8.16
N GLY A 143 -4.51 -26.11 -6.92
CA GLY A 143 -3.34 -25.62 -6.19
C GLY A 143 -3.66 -24.43 -5.28
N VAL A 144 -2.82 -24.27 -4.24
CA VAL A 144 -2.93 -23.17 -3.25
C VAL A 144 -2.93 -21.82 -3.95
N GLY A 145 -3.86 -20.94 -3.55
CA GLY A 145 -3.99 -19.60 -4.13
C GLY A 145 -4.55 -19.56 -5.55
N ALA A 146 -5.21 -20.62 -6.04
CA ALA A 146 -5.80 -20.65 -7.38
C ALA A 146 -6.78 -19.48 -7.64
N LEU A 147 -7.46 -18.98 -6.60
CA LEU A 147 -8.37 -17.85 -6.68
C LEU A 147 -7.68 -16.48 -6.54
N ALA A 148 -6.48 -16.44 -5.97
CA ALA A 148 -5.74 -15.20 -5.71
C ALA A 148 -5.26 -14.48 -6.99
N THR A 149 -5.29 -15.16 -8.13
CA THR A 149 -4.78 -14.66 -9.43
C THR A 149 -5.84 -14.05 -10.35
N ALA A 150 -7.13 -14.10 -9.99
CA ALA A 150 -8.22 -13.70 -10.88
C ALA A 150 -8.67 -12.24 -10.69
N GLY A 151 -7.78 -11.27 -10.91
CA GLY A 151 -8.22 -9.92 -11.26
C GLY A 151 -8.60 -9.86 -12.75
N PRO A 152 -9.60 -9.08 -13.18
CA PRO A 152 -9.88 -8.88 -14.60
C PRO A 152 -8.58 -8.43 -15.29
N THR A 153 -8.11 -9.20 -16.26
CA THR A 153 -6.92 -8.83 -17.02
C THR A 153 -7.19 -7.46 -17.66
N PRO A 154 -6.28 -6.47 -17.52
CA PRO A 154 -6.40 -5.22 -18.24
C PRO A 154 -6.45 -5.52 -19.75
N GLY A 155 -7.64 -5.40 -20.35
CA GLY A 155 -7.89 -5.75 -21.76
C GLY A 155 -8.99 -6.77 -22.00
N SER A 156 -9.58 -7.38 -20.96
CA SER A 156 -10.84 -8.13 -21.10
C SER A 156 -12.02 -7.15 -21.07
N THR A 157 -12.35 -6.58 -22.21
CA THR A 157 -13.66 -5.95 -22.41
C THR A 157 -14.74 -7.03 -22.26
N PRO A 158 -15.85 -6.77 -21.54
CA PRO A 158 -17.04 -7.61 -21.62
C PRO A 158 -17.45 -7.71 -23.09
N GLU A 159 -17.70 -8.93 -23.56
CA GLU A 159 -18.15 -9.21 -24.93
C GLU A 159 -19.33 -8.29 -25.31
N GLY A 160 -19.20 -7.53 -26.40
CA GLY A 160 -20.33 -6.75 -26.93
C GLY A 160 -20.04 -5.53 -27.79
N THR A 161 -18.79 -5.08 -27.98
CA THR A 161 -18.51 -3.93 -28.87
C THR A 161 -17.59 -4.33 -30.03
N PRO A 162 -18.11 -4.48 -31.26
CA PRO A 162 -17.26 -4.65 -32.42
C PRO A 162 -16.75 -3.27 -32.86
N GLY A 163 -15.48 -2.99 -32.61
CA GLY A 163 -14.83 -1.81 -33.17
C GLY A 163 -13.54 -1.42 -32.42
N PHE A 164 -12.44 -1.40 -33.16
CA PHE A 164 -11.10 -0.89 -32.82
C PHE A 164 -10.10 -1.88 -32.17
N ALA A 165 -9.30 -2.48 -33.08
CA ALA A 165 -7.90 -2.87 -32.95
C ALA A 165 -7.47 -3.87 -31.86
N SER A 166 -7.44 -5.15 -32.27
CA SER A 166 -6.46 -6.20 -31.92
C SER A 166 -5.40 -5.85 -30.86
N ALA A 167 -5.73 -6.09 -29.59
CA ALA A 167 -4.73 -6.31 -28.55
C ALA A 167 -4.33 -7.79 -28.58
N ARG A 168 -3.27 -8.08 -29.33
CA ARG A 168 -2.58 -9.37 -29.37
C ARG A 168 -2.41 -9.93 -27.95
N ALA A 169 -2.95 -11.13 -27.71
CA ALA A 169 -2.76 -11.86 -26.46
C ALA A 169 -1.27 -11.88 -26.04
N PRO A 170 -0.94 -11.69 -24.75
CA PRO A 170 0.44 -11.66 -24.31
C PRO A 170 1.09 -13.01 -24.58
N ARG A 171 2.22 -12.98 -25.29
CA ARG A 171 3.07 -14.15 -25.49
C ARG A 171 3.53 -14.66 -24.13
N ARG A 172 3.20 -15.92 -23.84
CA ARG A 172 3.72 -16.73 -22.73
C ARG A 172 5.25 -16.55 -22.69
N GLY A 173 5.77 -15.86 -21.67
CA GLY A 173 7.23 -15.75 -21.45
C GLY A 173 7.82 -14.38 -21.09
N ARG A 174 7.05 -13.28 -21.05
CA ARG A 174 7.58 -12.00 -20.56
C ARG A 174 6.62 -11.35 -19.57
N ARG A 175 6.84 -11.59 -18.27
CA ARG A 175 6.16 -10.81 -17.22
C ARG A 175 6.52 -9.33 -17.43
N PRO A 176 5.55 -8.40 -17.43
CA PRO A 176 5.86 -6.99 -17.62
C PRO A 176 6.79 -6.52 -16.49
N LEU A 177 7.78 -5.70 -16.84
CA LEU A 177 8.78 -5.13 -15.91
C LEU A 177 8.16 -4.23 -14.82
N ARG A 178 6.85 -3.91 -14.92
CA ARG A 178 6.08 -3.18 -13.91
C ARG A 178 4.67 -3.77 -13.85
N ARG A 179 4.21 -4.08 -12.63
CA ARG A 179 2.82 -4.48 -12.38
C ARG A 179 1.89 -3.28 -12.61
N PRO A 180 0.84 -3.40 -13.43
CA PRO A 180 -0.14 -2.32 -13.59
C PRO A 180 -0.95 -2.15 -12.30
N PHE A 181 -1.44 -0.93 -12.05
CA PHE A 181 -2.42 -0.70 -11.00
C PHE A 181 -3.79 -1.27 -11.41
N SER A 182 -4.44 -1.96 -10.47
CA SER A 182 -5.84 -2.38 -10.56
C SER A 182 -6.77 -1.17 -10.73
N ARG A 183 -8.03 -1.42 -11.13
CA ARG A 183 -9.02 -0.34 -11.31
C ARG A 183 -9.35 0.31 -9.97
N GLU A 184 -9.38 -0.50 -8.92
CA GLU A 184 -9.66 -0.17 -7.54
C GLU A 184 -8.54 0.74 -7.00
N ALA A 185 -7.28 0.33 -7.14
CA ALA A 185 -6.14 1.15 -6.73
C ALA A 185 -6.05 2.49 -7.49
N LYS A 186 -6.35 2.50 -8.80
CA LYS A 186 -6.48 3.77 -9.56
C LYS A 186 -7.58 4.67 -8.99
N SER A 187 -8.73 4.09 -8.64
CA SER A 187 -9.83 4.83 -8.01
C SER A 187 -9.41 5.44 -6.66
N VAL A 188 -8.60 4.73 -5.87
CA VAL A 188 -8.03 5.26 -4.62
C VAL A 188 -7.12 6.47 -4.90
N LEU A 189 -6.23 6.39 -5.90
CA LEU A 189 -5.35 7.50 -6.27
C LEU A 189 -6.13 8.74 -6.75
N GLU A 190 -7.11 8.55 -7.64
CA GLU A 190 -8.00 9.62 -8.10
C GLU A 190 -8.80 10.24 -6.93
N ARG A 191 -9.21 9.41 -5.97
CA ARG A 191 -9.93 9.87 -4.78
C ARG A 191 -9.01 10.65 -3.84
N SER A 192 -7.76 10.24 -3.67
CA SER A 192 -6.80 11.00 -2.87
C SER A 192 -6.57 12.41 -3.43
N LEU A 193 -6.56 12.55 -4.77
CA LEU A 193 -6.51 13.85 -5.42
C LEU A 193 -7.75 14.68 -5.10
N ARG A 194 -8.95 14.09 -5.24
CA ARG A 194 -10.21 14.78 -4.91
C ARG A 194 -10.26 15.23 -3.45
N ILE A 195 -9.80 14.39 -2.53
CA ILE A 195 -9.74 14.73 -1.10
C ILE A 195 -8.75 15.87 -0.86
N ALA A 196 -7.54 15.82 -1.43
CA ALA A 196 -6.56 16.90 -1.30
C ALA A 196 -7.13 18.25 -1.80
N LEU A 197 -7.78 18.23 -2.97
CA LEU A 197 -8.43 19.42 -3.52
C LEU A 197 -9.57 19.93 -2.61
N ALA A 198 -10.42 19.04 -2.10
CA ALA A 198 -11.52 19.39 -1.21
C ALA A 198 -11.04 19.99 0.12
N ARG A 199 -9.85 19.60 0.57
CA ARG A 199 -9.19 20.13 1.78
C ARG A 199 -8.39 21.41 1.53
N GLY A 200 -8.26 21.83 0.26
CA GLY A 200 -7.46 22.99 -0.14
C GLY A 200 -5.95 22.72 -0.16
N ASP A 201 -5.53 21.47 -0.06
CA ASP A 201 -4.13 21.08 -0.05
C ASP A 201 -3.52 21.16 -1.45
N LYS A 202 -2.31 21.72 -1.55
CA LYS A 202 -1.59 21.89 -2.83
C LYS A 202 -0.84 20.64 -3.29
N HIS A 203 -0.81 19.60 -2.46
CA HIS A 203 -0.05 18.37 -2.65
C HIS A 203 -0.87 17.15 -2.23
N ILE A 204 -0.57 15.98 -2.80
CA ILE A 204 -1.11 14.69 -2.31
C ILE A 204 -0.14 14.12 -1.28
N GLY A 205 -0.52 14.25 -0.01
CA GLY A 205 0.08 13.55 1.12
C GLY A 205 -0.38 12.10 1.27
N ASP A 206 0.30 11.32 2.09
CA ASP A 206 -0.11 9.95 2.40
C ASP A 206 -1.34 9.89 3.32
N GLU A 207 -1.64 10.96 4.05
CA GLU A 207 -2.95 11.14 4.72
C GLU A 207 -4.12 11.13 3.75
N HIS A 208 -3.93 11.64 2.53
CA HIS A 208 -4.95 11.63 1.49
C HIS A 208 -5.15 10.24 0.92
N LEU A 209 -4.09 9.43 0.86
CA LEU A 209 -4.16 8.02 0.48
C LEU A 209 -4.92 7.22 1.56
N LEU A 210 -4.61 7.44 2.84
CA LEU A 210 -5.29 6.79 3.95
C LEU A 210 -6.79 7.16 4.00
N LEU A 211 -7.13 8.45 3.85
CA LEU A 211 -8.53 8.87 3.73
C LEU A 211 -9.20 8.24 2.50
N ALA A 212 -8.51 8.16 1.36
CA ALA A 212 -9.07 7.56 0.15
C ALA A 212 -9.36 6.06 0.29
N LEU A 213 -8.50 5.31 0.98
CA LEU A 213 -8.67 3.88 1.27
C LEU A 213 -9.84 3.60 2.19
N THR A 214 -10.16 4.52 3.12
CA THR A 214 -11.26 4.35 4.08
C THR A 214 -12.59 4.96 3.62
N ALA A 215 -12.57 5.85 2.61
CA ALA A 215 -13.74 6.61 2.19
C ALA A 215 -14.79 5.84 1.37
N ARG A 216 -14.45 4.68 0.82
CA ARG A 216 -15.38 3.85 0.02
C ARG A 216 -15.23 2.38 0.38
N PRO A 217 -16.29 1.57 0.28
CA PRO A 217 -16.19 0.13 0.43
C PRO A 217 -15.14 -0.45 -0.52
N GLY A 218 -14.31 -1.33 0.00
CA GLY A 218 -13.17 -1.97 -0.66
C GLY A 218 -12.46 -2.90 0.32
N VAL A 219 -11.46 -3.63 -0.15
CA VAL A 219 -10.72 -4.61 0.68
C VAL A 219 -10.00 -3.88 1.81
N ALA A 220 -9.33 -2.77 1.51
CA ALA A 220 -8.62 -2.00 2.51
C ALA A 220 -9.56 -1.36 3.54
N ALA A 221 -10.72 -0.87 3.09
CA ALA A 221 -11.71 -0.26 3.98
C ALA A 221 -12.30 -1.26 4.97
N HIS A 222 -12.66 -2.47 4.50
CA HIS A 222 -13.20 -3.52 5.36
C HIS A 222 -12.17 -4.00 6.38
N VAL A 223 -10.96 -4.35 5.92
CA VAL A 223 -9.92 -4.84 6.83
C VAL A 223 -9.56 -3.76 7.87
N LEU A 224 -9.45 -2.50 7.47
CA LEU A 224 -9.23 -1.42 8.43
C LEU A 224 -10.40 -1.27 9.42
N ALA A 225 -11.65 -1.38 8.96
CA ALA A 225 -12.83 -1.30 9.82
C ALA A 225 -12.91 -2.44 10.83
N ASP A 226 -12.59 -3.69 10.43
CA ASP A 226 -12.48 -4.85 11.32
C ASP A 226 -11.41 -4.67 12.41
N HIS A 227 -10.50 -3.72 12.19
CA HIS A 227 -9.45 -3.32 13.12
C HIS A 227 -9.71 -1.95 13.76
N ASP A 228 -10.95 -1.50 13.84
CA ASP A 228 -11.37 -0.23 14.44
C ASP A 228 -10.69 1.02 13.82
N VAL A 229 -10.39 0.95 12.52
CA VAL A 229 -9.85 2.08 11.73
C VAL A 229 -10.85 2.44 10.64
N THR A 230 -11.78 3.33 10.98
CA THR A 230 -12.80 3.85 10.07
C THR A 230 -12.42 5.22 9.50
N TYR A 231 -13.06 5.61 8.39
CA TYR A 231 -12.90 6.94 7.81
C TYR A 231 -13.07 8.07 8.83
N ILE A 232 -14.10 7.97 9.67
CA ILE A 232 -14.42 9.00 10.68
C ILE A 232 -13.32 9.08 11.75
N GLN A 233 -12.75 7.95 12.17
CA GLN A 233 -11.64 7.94 13.11
C GLN A 233 -10.36 8.54 12.50
N VAL A 234 -10.06 8.22 11.24
CA VAL A 234 -8.94 8.79 10.49
C VAL A 234 -9.10 10.30 10.36
N GLU A 235 -10.27 10.79 9.95
CA GLU A 235 -10.55 12.21 9.79
C GLU A 235 -10.44 12.98 11.12
N ARG A 236 -10.99 12.42 12.21
CA ARG A 236 -10.87 12.99 13.56
C ARG A 236 -9.42 13.06 14.02
N ALA A 237 -8.64 11.99 13.82
CA ALA A 237 -7.23 11.95 14.20
C ALA A 237 -6.39 12.97 13.41
N LEU A 238 -6.64 13.11 12.11
CA LEU A 238 -5.97 14.12 11.27
C LEU A 238 -6.31 15.54 11.71
N THR A 239 -7.58 15.81 12.04
CA THR A 239 -8.01 17.12 12.54
C THR A 239 -7.37 17.45 13.88
N ALA A 240 -7.40 16.50 14.83
CA ALA A 240 -6.76 16.68 16.13
C ALA A 240 -5.24 16.91 16.02
N ARG A 241 -4.59 16.27 15.05
CA ARG A 241 -3.18 16.48 14.75
C ARG A 241 -2.91 17.89 14.21
N ALA A 242 -3.74 18.39 13.31
CA ALA A 242 -3.60 19.73 12.74
C ALA A 242 -3.75 20.84 13.80
N THR A 243 -4.56 20.62 14.84
CA THR A 243 -4.74 21.59 15.94
C THR A 243 -3.59 21.61 16.97
N LYS A 244 -2.74 20.58 16.98
CA LYS A 244 -1.64 20.42 17.95
C LYS A 244 -0.26 20.85 17.41
N GLY A 245 -0.16 21.14 16.12
CA GLY A 245 1.07 21.55 15.44
C GLY A 245 1.14 23.04 15.24
#